data_AF-A0A522T5H6-F1
#
_entry.id   AF-A0A522T5H6-F1
#
_cell.length_a   1.000
_cell.length_b   1.000
_cell.length_c   1.000
_cell.angle_alpha   90.00
_cell.angle_beta   90.00
_cell.angle_gamma   90.00
#
_symmetry.space_group_name_H-M   'P 1'
#
loop_
_entity.id
_entity.type
_entity.pdbx_description
1 polymer ?
#
loop_
_entity_poly.entity_id
_entity_poly.type
_entity_poly.pdbx_seq_one_letter_code
_entity_poly.pdbx_strand_id
1 'polypeptide(L)'
;MLDTTTKKNINDCRDILVGKLPDPKAQIEQITIGLIYKFMNDMDAEAVELGGKAKFFTDYKVPDPEFPKNRKKGKLIPFSKYTWDNLLSTKVSATEMLRLYSEAIEYMEKNPNIPPLFRDIFRNAYLPYRDPETLKLFLKTIDKFEYTHSEKLGDAFEYLLSVMGSQGDAGQFRTPRHIIDFI
;
A
#
# COMPACT_ATOMS: atom_id res chain seq x y z
N MET A 1 11.48 16.85 -8.41
CA MET A 1 11.57 16.30 -9.79
C MET A 1 12.01 14.85 -9.63
N LEU A 2 11.19 13.86 -10.01
CA LEU A 2 11.51 12.45 -9.75
C LEU A 2 12.85 12.06 -10.35
N ASP A 3 13.70 11.49 -9.50
CA ASP A 3 14.99 10.95 -9.89
C ASP A 3 14.82 9.87 -10.97
N THR A 4 15.77 9.80 -11.91
CA THR A 4 15.76 8.84 -13.03
C THR A 4 15.64 7.40 -12.54
N THR A 5 16.20 7.10 -11.36
CA THR A 5 16.12 5.78 -10.71
C THR A 5 14.69 5.44 -10.30
N THR A 6 13.96 6.39 -9.69
CA THR A 6 12.57 6.19 -9.29
C THR A 6 11.68 5.91 -10.49
N LYS A 7 11.85 6.67 -11.59
CA LYS A 7 11.10 6.43 -12.84
C LYS A 7 11.37 5.04 -13.42
N LYS A 8 12.65 4.63 -13.42
CA LYS A 8 13.03 3.29 -13.88
C LYS A 8 12.36 2.20 -13.03
N ASN A 9 12.41 2.30 -11.70
CA ASN A 9 11.81 1.31 -10.81
C ASN A 9 10.29 1.20 -11.00
N ILE A 10 9.59 2.33 -11.23
CA ILE A 10 8.16 2.33 -11.55
C ILE A 10 7.90 1.61 -12.87
N ASN A 11 8.71 1.86 -13.91
CA ASN A 11 8.58 1.16 -15.19
C ASN A 11 8.84 -0.34 -15.05
N ASP A 12 9.88 -0.73 -14.32
CA ASP A 12 10.18 -2.14 -14.02
C ASP A 12 8.96 -2.82 -13.34
N CYS A 13 8.33 -2.15 -12.35
CA CYS A 13 7.10 -2.64 -11.72
C CYS A 13 5.96 -2.81 -12.72
N ARG A 14 5.77 -1.84 -13.62
CA ARG A 14 4.72 -1.90 -14.65
C ARG A 14 4.96 -3.07 -15.60
N ASP A 15 6.18 -3.26 -16.07
CA ASP A 15 6.54 -4.35 -16.99
C ASP A 15 6.26 -5.73 -16.38
N ILE A 16 6.51 -5.90 -15.08
CA ILE A 16 6.15 -7.12 -14.33
C ILE A 16 4.64 -7.34 -14.33
N LEU A 17 3.87 -6.26 -14.12
CA LEU A 17 2.41 -6.34 -14.01
C LEU A 17 1.70 -6.45 -15.36
N VAL A 18 2.23 -5.92 -16.46
CA VAL A 18 1.61 -5.96 -17.81
C VAL A 18 1.26 -7.40 -18.22
N GLY A 19 2.07 -8.38 -17.84
CA GLY A 19 1.81 -9.80 -18.14
C GLY A 19 0.62 -10.42 -17.40
N LYS A 20 0.15 -9.80 -16.31
CA LYS A 20 -0.98 -10.30 -15.49
C LYS A 20 -2.16 -9.33 -15.44
N LEU A 21 -1.89 -8.03 -15.58
CA LEU A 21 -2.84 -6.93 -15.50
C LEU A 21 -2.67 -6.06 -16.74
N PRO A 22 -3.53 -6.22 -17.76
CA PRO A 22 -3.43 -5.41 -18.97
C PRO A 22 -3.87 -3.97 -18.76
N ASP A 23 -4.71 -3.70 -17.75
CA ASP A 23 -5.21 -2.37 -17.44
C ASP A 23 -4.12 -1.51 -16.74
N PRO A 24 -3.66 -0.41 -17.37
CA PRO A 24 -2.68 0.49 -16.77
C PRO A 24 -3.15 1.09 -15.45
N LYS A 25 -4.46 1.27 -15.25
CA LYS A 25 -4.98 1.83 -13.98
C LYS A 25 -4.78 0.85 -12.84
N ALA A 26 -5.21 -0.40 -13.03
CA ALA A 26 -4.95 -1.46 -12.06
C ALA A 26 -3.45 -1.64 -11.76
N GLN A 27 -2.56 -1.48 -12.76
CA GLN A 27 -1.10 -1.52 -12.53
C GLN A 27 -0.64 -0.41 -11.57
N ILE A 28 -1.07 0.83 -11.81
CA ILE A 28 -0.72 1.99 -10.99
C ILE A 28 -1.26 1.83 -9.57
N GLU A 29 -2.48 1.33 -9.42
CA GLU A 29 -3.10 1.06 -8.13
C GLU A 29 -2.27 0.05 -7.31
N GLN A 30 -1.87 -1.08 -7.92
CA GLN A 30 -1.04 -2.09 -7.24
C GLN A 30 0.34 -1.52 -6.85
N ILE A 31 0.96 -0.72 -7.72
CA ILE A 31 2.22 -0.03 -7.40
C ILE A 31 2.04 0.91 -6.21
N THR A 32 0.96 1.69 -6.19
CA THR A 32 0.65 2.63 -5.10
C THR A 32 0.47 1.89 -3.78
N ILE A 33 -0.33 0.82 -3.78
CA ILE A 33 -0.54 -0.04 -2.60
C ILE A 33 0.80 -0.61 -2.11
N GLY A 34 1.62 -1.17 -3.01
CA GLY A 34 2.93 -1.72 -2.66
C GLY A 34 3.89 -0.69 -2.07
N LEU A 35 3.95 0.51 -2.66
CA LEU A 35 4.83 1.59 -2.18
C LEU A 35 4.43 2.08 -0.79
N ILE A 36 3.14 2.36 -0.57
CA ILE A 36 2.64 2.79 0.75
C ILE A 36 2.81 1.68 1.79
N TYR A 37 2.60 0.42 1.39
CA TYR A 37 2.82 -0.72 2.26
C TYR A 37 4.28 -0.82 2.73
N LYS A 38 5.24 -0.77 1.80
CA LYS A 38 6.67 -0.76 2.13
C LYS A 38 7.03 0.45 2.98
N PHE A 39 6.53 1.63 2.61
CA PHE A 39 6.79 2.86 3.33
C PHE A 39 6.37 2.77 4.81
N MET A 40 5.17 2.25 5.10
CA MET A 40 4.75 2.03 6.48
C MET A 40 5.71 1.10 7.23
N ASN A 41 6.25 0.06 6.57
CA ASN A 41 7.17 -0.87 7.22
C ASN A 41 8.52 -0.21 7.51
N ASP A 42 9.06 0.53 6.54
CA ASP A 42 10.32 1.24 6.69
C ASP A 42 10.25 2.27 7.83
N MET A 43 9.13 3.00 7.94
CA MET A 43 8.90 3.92 9.07
C MET A 43 8.86 3.19 10.42
N ASP A 44 8.22 2.03 10.48
CA ASP A 44 8.19 1.23 11.71
C ASP A 44 9.58 0.73 12.08
N ALA A 45 10.38 0.30 11.09
CA ALA A 45 11.76 -0.13 11.29
C ALA A 45 12.65 1.02 11.78
N GLU A 46 12.61 2.18 11.12
CA GLU A 46 13.35 3.39 11.52
C GLU A 46 12.97 3.85 12.94
N ALA A 47 11.67 3.85 13.25
CA ALA A 47 11.20 4.19 14.59
C ALA A 47 11.75 3.24 15.66
N VAL A 48 11.85 1.93 15.36
CA VAL A 48 12.43 0.93 16.28
C VAL A 48 13.95 1.12 16.42
N GLU A 49 14.66 1.39 15.33
CA GLU A 49 16.11 1.65 15.35
C GLU A 49 16.48 2.88 16.20
N LEU A 50 15.64 3.92 16.17
CA LEU A 50 15.79 5.12 17.00
C LEU A 50 15.35 4.94 18.47
N GLY A 51 15.02 3.71 18.89
CA GLY A 51 14.59 3.38 20.26
C GLY A 51 13.09 3.61 20.53
N GLY A 52 12.31 3.88 19.50
CA GLY A 52 10.85 3.97 19.54
C GLY A 52 10.16 2.60 19.41
N LYS A 53 8.91 2.62 18.96
CA LYS A 53 8.10 1.42 18.75
C LYS A 53 7.46 1.47 17.37
N ALA A 54 7.36 0.32 16.72
CA ALA A 54 6.50 0.14 15.56
C ALA A 54 5.08 0.60 15.90
N LYS A 55 4.39 1.17 14.91
CA LYS A 55 3.03 1.69 15.02
C LYS A 55 2.12 0.96 14.05
N PHE A 56 2.48 0.89 12.77
CA PHE A 56 1.60 0.41 11.71
C PHE A 56 1.41 -1.11 11.79
N PHE A 57 2.49 -1.88 11.87
CA PHE A 57 2.48 -3.34 11.93
C PHE A 57 2.50 -3.85 13.37
N THR A 58 1.66 -3.27 14.23
CA THR A 58 1.48 -3.74 15.61
C THR A 58 0.15 -4.42 15.83
N ASP A 59 0.17 -5.49 16.62
CA ASP A 59 -1.03 -6.25 16.94
C ASP A 59 -2.05 -5.35 17.65
N TYR A 60 -3.28 -5.36 17.14
CA TYR A 60 -4.34 -4.51 17.66
C TYR A 60 -5.44 -5.35 18.31
N LYS A 61 -5.82 -4.99 19.54
CA LYS A 61 -6.93 -5.63 20.24
C LYS A 61 -8.22 -4.85 19.97
N VAL A 62 -9.06 -5.41 19.10
CA VAL A 62 -10.40 -4.87 18.83
C VAL A 62 -11.31 -5.16 20.01
N PRO A 63 -12.02 -4.16 20.58
CA PRO A 63 -13.04 -4.40 21.60
C PRO A 63 -14.12 -5.36 21.11
N ASP A 64 -14.63 -6.19 22.01
CA ASP A 64 -15.74 -7.08 21.70
C ASP A 64 -17.00 -6.25 21.34
N PRO A 65 -17.67 -6.50 20.21
CA PRO A 65 -18.85 -5.71 19.81
C PRO A 65 -20.00 -5.78 20.82
N GLU A 66 -20.17 -6.92 21.48
CA GLU A 66 -21.20 -7.16 22.50
C GLU A 66 -20.76 -6.63 23.88
N PHE A 67 -19.44 -6.62 24.14
CA PHE A 67 -18.85 -6.15 25.40
C PHE A 67 -17.72 -5.12 25.20
N PRO A 68 -17.99 -3.91 24.65
CA PRO A 68 -16.94 -2.96 24.26
C PRO A 68 -16.11 -2.42 25.43
N LYS A 69 -16.67 -2.42 26.64
CA LYS A 69 -15.95 -2.01 27.87
C LYS A 69 -15.08 -3.12 28.46
N ASN A 70 -15.24 -4.36 28.01
CA ASN A 70 -14.51 -5.50 28.54
C ASN A 70 -13.20 -5.74 27.77
N ARG A 71 -12.11 -5.12 28.25
CA ARG A 71 -10.77 -5.26 27.67
C ARG A 71 -10.24 -6.71 27.64
N LYS A 72 -10.82 -7.64 28.43
CA LYS A 72 -10.40 -9.05 28.40
C LYS A 72 -10.97 -9.81 27.20
N LYS A 73 -12.19 -9.48 26.75
CA LYS A 73 -12.88 -10.14 25.63
C LYS A 73 -12.51 -9.64 24.24
N GLY A 74 -11.74 -8.56 24.12
CA GLY A 74 -11.33 -8.04 22.82
C GLY A 74 -10.57 -9.06 21.96
N LYS A 75 -10.82 -9.05 20.65
CA LYS A 75 -10.17 -9.92 19.66
C LYS A 75 -8.83 -9.33 19.24
N LEU A 76 -7.76 -10.10 19.31
CA LEU A 76 -6.44 -9.70 18.80
C LEU A 76 -6.38 -9.89 17.28
N ILE A 77 -6.01 -8.85 16.56
CA ILE A 77 -5.67 -8.90 15.14
C ILE A 77 -4.15 -8.80 15.03
N PRO A 78 -3.46 -9.88 14.62
CA PRO A 78 -2.00 -9.88 14.56
C PRO A 78 -1.54 -9.18 13.28
N PHE A 79 -1.31 -7.86 13.33
CA PHE A 79 -0.76 -7.11 12.19
C PHE A 79 0.76 -7.27 12.06
N SER A 80 1.46 -7.66 13.14
CA SER A 80 2.91 -7.89 13.12
C SER A 80 3.36 -8.98 12.15
N LYS A 81 2.51 -9.97 11.86
CA LYS A 81 2.81 -11.01 10.87
C LYS A 81 2.86 -10.48 9.43
N TYR A 82 2.30 -9.29 9.19
CA TYR A 82 2.25 -8.67 7.88
C TYR A 82 3.45 -7.75 7.61
N THR A 83 4.47 -7.67 8.47
CA THR A 83 5.66 -6.85 8.16
C THR A 83 6.34 -7.27 6.84
N TRP A 84 7.02 -6.32 6.21
CA TRP A 84 7.75 -6.54 4.96
C TRP A 84 8.82 -7.63 5.12
N ASP A 85 9.53 -7.64 6.25
CA ASP A 85 10.52 -8.67 6.58
C ASP A 85 9.91 -10.06 6.67
N ASN A 86 8.69 -10.16 7.22
CA ASN A 86 7.97 -11.43 7.30
C ASN A 86 7.51 -11.89 5.91
N LEU A 87 7.06 -10.97 5.04
CA LEU A 87 6.68 -11.29 3.66
C LEU A 87 7.87 -11.79 2.83
N LEU A 88 9.02 -11.11 2.92
CA LEU A 88 10.22 -11.42 2.13
C LEU A 88 11.19 -12.40 2.81
N SER A 89 10.82 -12.92 3.98
CA SER A 89 11.62 -13.90 4.71
C SER A 89 11.95 -15.13 3.86
N THR A 90 13.19 -15.61 3.95
CA THR A 90 13.66 -16.81 3.24
C THR A 90 12.93 -18.09 3.65
N LYS A 91 12.22 -18.07 4.78
CA LYS A 91 11.41 -19.19 5.30
C LYS A 91 10.00 -19.23 4.69
N VAL A 92 9.57 -18.18 4.01
CA VAL A 92 8.23 -18.05 3.43
C VAL A 92 8.27 -18.49 1.97
N SER A 93 7.40 -19.45 1.62
CA SER A 93 7.24 -19.89 0.23
C SER A 93 6.56 -18.81 -0.60
N ALA A 94 6.73 -18.81 -1.92
CA ALA A 94 6.07 -17.81 -2.77
C ALA A 94 4.53 -17.86 -2.62
N THR A 95 3.94 -19.06 -2.50
CA THR A 95 2.50 -19.23 -2.27
C THR A 95 2.06 -18.65 -0.94
N GLU A 96 2.85 -18.84 0.12
CA GLU A 96 2.56 -18.28 1.43
C GLU A 96 2.72 -16.75 1.43
N MET A 97 3.73 -16.21 0.73
CA MET A 97 3.89 -14.77 0.51
C MET A 97 2.65 -14.19 -0.19
N LEU A 98 2.13 -14.87 -1.22
CA LEU A 98 0.91 -14.44 -1.90
C LEU A 98 -0.30 -14.42 -0.97
N ARG A 99 -0.47 -15.45 -0.15
CA ARG A 99 -1.55 -15.49 0.85
C ARG A 99 -1.39 -14.37 1.87
N LEU A 100 -0.22 -14.21 2.47
CA LEU A 100 0.06 -13.20 3.48
C LEU A 100 -0.14 -11.78 2.94
N TYR A 101 0.38 -11.49 1.75
CA TYR A 101 0.25 -10.17 1.13
C TYR A 101 -1.21 -9.86 0.75
N SER A 102 -1.91 -10.82 0.13
CA SER A 102 -3.32 -10.63 -0.23
C SER A 102 -4.18 -10.36 1.00
N GLU A 103 -3.98 -11.14 2.08
CA GLU A 103 -4.64 -10.85 3.35
C GLU A 103 -4.24 -9.48 3.89
N ALA A 104 -2.95 -9.14 3.88
CA ALA A 104 -2.47 -7.90 4.45
C ALA A 104 -3.16 -6.68 3.85
N ILE A 105 -3.16 -6.56 2.51
CA ILE A 105 -3.74 -5.40 1.83
C ILE A 105 -5.25 -5.27 2.06
N GLU A 106 -5.98 -6.40 2.19
CA GLU A 106 -7.41 -6.41 2.52
C GLU A 106 -7.68 -6.00 3.98
N TYR A 107 -6.79 -6.36 4.91
CA TYR A 107 -6.95 -6.06 6.33
C TYR A 107 -6.35 -4.71 6.75
N MET A 108 -5.46 -4.10 5.96
CA MET A 108 -4.86 -2.80 6.29
C MET A 108 -5.90 -1.68 6.40
N GLU A 109 -6.99 -1.72 5.63
CA GLU A 109 -8.10 -0.78 5.79
C GLU A 109 -8.67 -0.80 7.22
N LYS A 110 -8.67 -1.96 7.88
CA LYS A 110 -9.23 -2.14 9.23
C LYS A 110 -8.24 -1.81 10.33
N ASN A 111 -7.00 -1.45 9.99
CA ASN A 111 -5.96 -1.17 10.97
C ASN A 111 -6.16 0.25 11.55
N PRO A 112 -6.46 0.37 12.85
CA PRO A 112 -6.70 1.66 13.49
C PRO A 112 -5.41 2.47 13.67
N ASN A 113 -4.24 1.83 13.61
CA ASN A 113 -2.95 2.49 13.73
C ASN A 113 -2.54 3.21 12.44
N ILE A 114 -3.21 2.91 11.32
CA ILE A 114 -2.95 3.53 10.01
C ILE A 114 -3.72 4.86 9.91
N PRO A 115 -3.05 5.96 9.52
CA PRO A 115 -3.67 7.27 9.25
C PRO A 115 -4.79 7.18 8.21
N PRO A 116 -5.84 8.02 8.30
CA PRO A 116 -6.97 7.99 7.35
C PRO A 116 -6.54 8.03 5.88
N LEU A 117 -5.55 8.85 5.54
CA LEU A 117 -5.02 8.96 4.17
C LEU A 117 -4.52 7.62 3.62
N PHE A 118 -3.75 6.86 4.39
CA PHE A 118 -3.25 5.55 3.96
C PHE A 118 -4.36 4.51 3.99
N ARG A 119 -5.26 4.59 4.97
CA ARG A 119 -6.43 3.69 5.06
C ARG A 119 -7.30 3.77 3.79
N ASP A 120 -7.48 4.97 3.26
CA ASP A 120 -8.27 5.20 2.05
C ASP A 120 -7.64 4.57 0.81
N ILE A 121 -6.31 4.44 0.76
CA ILE A 121 -5.58 3.73 -0.32
C ILE A 121 -5.84 2.22 -0.25
N PHE A 122 -5.98 1.66 0.95
CA PHE A 122 -6.29 0.24 1.14
C PHE A 122 -7.79 -0.07 1.05
N ARG A 123 -8.65 0.94 0.86
CA ARG A 123 -10.11 0.74 0.83
C ARG A 123 -10.50 -0.12 -0.37
N ASN A 124 -11.13 -1.27 -0.10
CA ASN A 124 -11.42 -2.30 -1.10
C ASN A 124 -10.19 -2.79 -1.90
N ALA A 125 -8.98 -2.64 -1.35
CA ALA A 125 -7.77 -3.14 -1.99
C ALA A 125 -7.79 -4.67 -2.03
N TYR A 126 -7.41 -5.23 -3.17
CA TYR A 126 -7.25 -6.66 -3.36
C TYR A 126 -6.11 -6.95 -4.36
N LEU A 127 -5.62 -8.18 -4.36
CA LEU A 127 -4.62 -8.64 -5.33
C LEU A 127 -5.35 -9.22 -6.55
N PRO A 128 -5.31 -8.57 -7.72
CA PRO A 128 -6.11 -8.96 -8.89
C PRO A 128 -5.54 -10.15 -9.67
N TYR A 129 -4.43 -10.74 -9.23
CA TYR A 129 -3.81 -11.91 -9.85
C TYR A 129 -3.36 -12.93 -8.80
N ARG A 130 -3.25 -14.20 -9.20
CA ARG A 130 -2.89 -15.33 -8.33
C ARG A 130 -1.60 -16.00 -8.78
N ASP A 131 -0.55 -15.21 -9.02
CA ASP A 131 0.74 -15.69 -9.48
C ASP A 131 1.85 -15.35 -8.47
N PRO A 132 2.31 -16.33 -7.67
CA PRO A 132 3.30 -16.11 -6.62
C PRO A 132 4.64 -15.55 -7.12
N GLU A 133 5.13 -16.01 -8.26
CA GLU A 133 6.42 -15.56 -8.80
C GLU A 133 6.36 -14.12 -9.31
N THR A 134 5.27 -13.73 -9.99
CA THR A 134 5.03 -12.33 -10.35
C THR A 134 4.98 -11.45 -9.10
N LEU A 135 4.24 -11.86 -8.06
CA LEU A 135 4.17 -11.09 -6.81
C LEU A 135 5.56 -10.94 -6.17
N LYS A 136 6.32 -12.03 -6.09
CA LYS A 136 7.67 -12.01 -5.51
C LYS A 136 8.59 -11.05 -6.27
N LEU A 137 8.56 -11.06 -7.60
CA LEU A 137 9.36 -10.15 -8.42
C LEU A 137 8.88 -8.69 -8.28
N PHE A 138 7.56 -8.49 -8.20
CA PHE A 138 6.95 -7.19 -7.97
C PHE A 138 7.38 -6.60 -6.62
N LEU A 139 7.21 -7.34 -5.51
CA LEU A 139 7.61 -6.89 -4.18
C LEU A 139 9.12 -6.64 -4.08
N LYS A 140 9.96 -7.48 -4.70
CA LYS A 140 11.41 -7.22 -4.80
C LYS A 140 11.76 -5.96 -5.60
N THR A 141 10.93 -5.57 -6.57
CA THR A 141 11.14 -4.33 -7.31
C THR A 141 10.71 -3.12 -6.48
N ILE A 142 9.61 -3.24 -5.72
CA ILE A 142 9.19 -2.27 -4.71
C ILE A 142 10.26 -2.12 -3.61
N ASP A 143 10.97 -3.20 -3.28
CA ASP A 143 12.03 -3.19 -2.26
C ASP A 143 13.19 -2.24 -2.60
N LYS A 144 13.42 -1.97 -3.90
CA LYS A 144 14.48 -1.06 -4.38
C LYS A 144 14.18 0.42 -4.14
N PHE A 145 12.98 0.76 -3.69
CA PHE A 145 12.62 2.14 -3.39
C PHE A 145 13.18 2.51 -2.02
N GLU A 146 14.24 3.30 -2.00
CA GLU A 146 14.82 3.83 -0.76
C GLU A 146 14.24 5.22 -0.44
N TYR A 147 13.64 5.36 0.74
CA TYR A 147 13.10 6.62 1.23
C TYR A 147 14.13 7.32 2.11
N THR A 148 15.27 7.68 1.52
CA THR A 148 16.38 8.30 2.28
C THR A 148 16.03 9.67 2.88
N HIS A 149 15.01 10.36 2.36
CA HIS A 149 14.55 11.67 2.85
C HIS A 149 13.03 11.80 2.64
N SER A 150 12.30 12.30 3.64
CA SER A 150 10.83 12.49 3.60
C SER A 150 10.33 13.35 2.44
N GLU A 151 11.19 14.20 1.86
CA GLU A 151 10.87 15.01 0.68
C GLU A 151 10.72 14.18 -0.61
N LYS A 152 11.54 13.13 -0.78
CA LYS A 152 11.43 12.22 -1.94
C LYS A 152 10.13 11.40 -1.91
N LEU A 153 9.61 11.18 -0.70
CA LEU A 153 8.30 10.55 -0.50
C LEU A 153 7.18 11.50 -0.90
N GLY A 154 7.26 12.78 -0.51
CA GLY A 154 6.33 13.81 -0.97
C GLY A 154 6.28 13.87 -2.50
N ASP A 155 7.43 13.90 -3.17
CA ASP A 155 7.53 13.90 -4.64
C ASP A 155 6.96 12.63 -5.29
N ALA A 156 7.23 11.45 -4.71
CA ALA A 156 6.67 10.18 -5.20
C ALA A 156 5.16 10.11 -4.98
N PHE A 157 4.68 10.58 -3.82
CA PHE A 157 3.27 10.63 -3.49
C PHE A 157 2.52 11.65 -4.34
N GLU A 158 3.05 12.86 -4.53
CA GLU A 158 2.51 13.89 -5.42
C GLU A 158 2.49 13.42 -6.88
N TYR A 159 3.51 12.68 -7.32
CA TYR A 159 3.47 12.04 -8.62
C TYR A 159 2.36 11.00 -8.73
N LEU A 160 2.23 10.10 -7.75
CA LEU A 160 1.16 9.10 -7.73
C LEU A 160 -0.23 9.79 -7.64
N LEU A 161 -0.37 10.84 -6.84
CA LEU A 161 -1.56 11.69 -6.77
C LEU A 161 -1.84 12.39 -8.09
N SER A 162 -0.83 12.87 -8.83
CA SER A 162 -1.04 13.48 -10.16
C SER A 162 -1.55 12.46 -11.18
N VAL A 163 -1.06 11.22 -11.07
CA VAL A 163 -1.49 10.10 -11.91
C VAL A 163 -2.89 9.61 -11.52
N MET A 164 -3.27 9.67 -10.23
CA MET A 164 -4.63 9.35 -9.76
C MET A 164 -5.63 10.51 -9.96
N GLY A 165 -5.19 11.76 -9.83
CA GLY A 165 -5.99 12.98 -10.00
C GLY A 165 -6.33 13.24 -11.47
N SER A 166 -5.38 12.97 -12.38
CA SER A 166 -5.68 12.90 -13.82
C SER A 166 -6.64 11.77 -14.19
N GLN A 167 -6.81 10.76 -13.32
CA GLN A 167 -7.86 9.73 -13.45
C GLN A 167 -9.21 10.14 -12.87
N GLY A 168 -9.28 11.14 -11.99
CA GLY A 168 -10.52 11.80 -11.56
C GLY A 168 -11.20 12.53 -12.73
N ASP A 169 -10.41 13.18 -13.59
CA ASP A 169 -10.90 13.81 -14.82
C ASP A 169 -11.22 12.80 -15.94
N ALA A 170 -10.54 11.65 -16.00
CA ALA A 170 -10.81 10.64 -17.02
C ALA A 170 -12.07 9.78 -16.75
N GLY A 171 -12.71 9.94 -15.59
CA GLY A 171 -13.90 9.17 -15.17
C GLY A 171 -15.21 9.95 -15.05
N GLN A 172 -15.18 11.28 -15.13
CA GLN A 172 -16.40 12.13 -15.01
C GLN A 172 -16.61 13.14 -16.16
N PHE A 173 -15.69 13.26 -17.11
CA PHE A 173 -15.86 14.20 -18.22
C PHE A 173 -16.56 13.56 -19.41
N ARG A 174 -17.88 13.37 -19.30
CA ARG A 174 -18.89 13.88 -20.24
C ARG A 174 -20.27 13.93 -19.57
N THR A 175 -20.50 14.92 -18.72
CA THR A 175 -21.78 15.64 -18.79
C THR A 175 -21.45 17.11 -18.94
N PRO A 176 -21.76 17.77 -20.06
CA PRO A 176 -21.36 19.16 -20.27
C PRO A 176 -22.14 20.03 -19.30
N ARG A 177 -21.45 20.66 -18.34
CA ARG A 177 -21.98 21.84 -17.66
C ARG A 177 -21.66 23.03 -18.56
N HIS A 178 -22.69 23.58 -19.21
CA HIS A 178 -22.65 24.97 -19.59
C HIS A 178 -22.28 25.78 -18.35
N ILE A 179 -21.26 26.62 -18.50
CA ILE A 179 -20.84 27.63 -17.54
C ILE A 179 -22.06 28.52 -17.30
N ILE A 180 -22.55 28.58 -16.06
CA ILE A 180 -23.31 29.75 -15.61
C ILE A 180 -22.24 30.79 -15.32
N ASP A 181 -22.24 31.83 -16.15
CA ASP A 181 -21.43 33.03 -16.00
C ASP A 181 -21.64 33.69 -14.64
N PHE A 182 -20.58 34.36 -14.20
CA PHE A 182 -20.51 35.39 -13.16
C PHE A 182 -21.78 36.26 -13.02
N ILE A 183 -22.32 36.35 -11.79
CA ILE A 183 -23.00 37.46 -11.07
C ILE A 183 -24.01 36.91 -10.05
#